data_AF-A0A7Y2EKZ6-F1
#
_entry.id   AF-A0A7Y2EKZ6-F1
#
_cell.length_a   1.000
_cell.length_b   1.000
_cell.length_c   1.000
_cell.angle_alpha   90.00
_cell.angle_beta   90.00
_cell.angle_gamma   90.00
#
_symmetry.space_group_name_H-M   'P 1'
#
loop_
_entity.id
_entity.type
_entity.pdbx_description
1 polymer ?
#
loop_
_entity_poly.entity_id
_entity_poly.type
_entity_poly.pdbx_seq_one_letter_code
_entity_poly.pdbx_strand_id
1 'polypeptide(L)' 'ELMQIAAVAGLAQNFAALRSLVTTGIQKGHMKMHLMNILNQMKVSPEEKSKAIEHFKENTISHSAVVSFVEDQRR' A
#
# COMPACT_ATOMS: atom_id res chain seq x y z
N GLU A 1 8.15 33.52 24.54
CA GLU A 1 8.03 32.12 25.03
C GLU A 1 6.99 31.33 24.25
N LEU A 2 5.70 31.69 24.27
CA LEU A 2 4.64 30.94 23.56
C LEU A 2 4.90 30.74 22.05
N MET A 3 5.38 31.79 21.37
CA MET A 3 5.71 31.72 19.93
C MET A 3 6.81 30.70 19.62
N GLN A 4 7.81 30.56 20.50
CA GLN A 4 8.90 29.59 20.32
C GLN A 4 8.38 28.17 20.53
N ILE A 5 7.52 27.95 21.54
CA ILE A 5 6.87 26.66 21.79
C ILE A 5 6.02 26.25 20.59
N ALA A 6 5.21 27.16 20.05
CA ALA A 6 4.37 26.91 18.88
C ALA A 6 5.22 26.60 17.63
N ALA A 7 6.31 27.33 17.40
CA ALA A 7 7.22 27.08 16.29
C ALA A 7 7.88 25.69 16.37
N VAL A 8 8.38 25.30 17.55
CA VAL A 8 8.99 23.98 17.77
C VAL A 8 7.94 22.86 17.65
N ALA A 9 6.71 23.07 18.15
CA ALA A 9 5.62 22.10 17.99
C ALA A 9 5.25 21.89 16.51
N GLY A 10 5.18 22.97 15.72
CA GLY A 10 4.92 22.89 14.28
C GLY A 10 6.02 22.15 13.52
N LEU A 11 7.30 22.40 13.86
CA LEU A 11 8.42 21.67 13.30
C LEU A 11 8.38 20.17 13.65
N ALA A 12 8.10 19.85 14.91
CA ALA A 12 7.96 18.46 15.35
C ALA A 12 6.81 17.74 14.64
N GLN A 13 5.68 18.42 14.43
CA GLN A 13 4.54 17.89 13.68
C GLN A 13 4.89 17.65 12.20
N ASN A 14 5.58 18.59 11.55
CA ASN A 14 6.02 18.42 10.16
C ASN A 14 7.00 17.24 10.02
N PHE A 15 7.98 17.14 10.93
CA PHE A 15 8.91 16.02 10.97
C PHE A 15 8.20 14.68 11.16
N ALA A 16 7.26 14.61 12.11
CA ALA A 16 6.48 13.40 12.36
C ALA A 16 5.64 12.99 11.15
N ALA A 17 5.00 13.96 10.47
CA ALA A 17 4.22 13.71 9.26
C ALA A 17 5.08 13.15 8.11
N LEU A 18 6.21 13.80 7.82
CA LEU A 18 7.15 13.32 6.80
C LEU A 18 7.69 11.94 7.14
N ARG A 19 8.10 11.72 8.39
CA ARG A 19 8.57 10.42 8.88
C ARG A 19 7.52 9.34 8.70
N SER A 20 6.27 9.65 9.02
CA SER A 20 5.12 8.76 8.85
C SER A 20 4.97 8.33 7.39
N LEU A 21 4.96 9.28 6.45
CA LEU A 21 4.80 9.02 5.01
C LEU A 21 5.88 8.11 4.42
N VAL A 22 7.12 8.22 4.92
CA VAL A 22 8.24 7.39 4.45
C VAL A 22 8.41 6.10 5.24
N THR A 23 7.57 5.83 6.26
CA THR A 23 7.65 4.57 6.98
C THR A 23 7.26 3.39 6.11
N THR A 24 8.00 2.29 6.23
CA THR A 24 7.72 1.03 5.54
C THR A 24 6.35 0.47 5.91
N GLY A 25 5.86 0.72 7.13
CA GLY A 25 4.53 0.30 7.58
C GLY A 25 3.41 0.92 6.76
N ILE A 26 3.42 2.25 6.60
CA ILE A 26 2.42 2.96 5.80
C ILE A 26 2.49 2.54 4.33
N GLN A 27 3.70 2.44 3.78
CA GLN A 27 3.89 2.01 2.39
C GLN A 27 3.39 0.58 2.14
N LYS A 28 3.73 -0.38 3.01
CA LYS A 28 3.22 -1.76 2.92
C LYS A 28 1.70 -1.84 3.05
N GLY A 29 1.12 -1.06 3.97
CA GLY A 29 -0.33 -0.96 4.13
C GLY A 29 -1.01 -0.41 2.87
N HIS A 30 -0.46 0.66 2.30
CA HIS A 30 -0.93 1.25 1.05
C HIS A 30 -0.87 0.26 -0.11
N MET A 31 0.24 -0.46 -0.28
CA MET A 31 0.37 -1.44 -1.37
C MET A 31 -0.57 -2.65 -1.20
N LYS A 32 -0.80 -3.12 0.03
CA LYS A 32 -1.81 -4.16 0.31
C LYS A 32 -3.22 -3.71 -0.08
N MET A 33 -3.58 -2.47 0.27
CA MET A 33 -4.85 -1.87 -0.14
C MET A 33 -4.93 -1.74 -1.67
N HIS A 34 -3.85 -1.29 -2.31
CA HIS A 34 -3.78 -1.13 -3.77
C HIS A 34 -4.00 -2.47 -4.50
N LEU A 35 -3.32 -3.54 -4.08
CA LEU A 35 -3.54 -4.89 -4.61
C LEU A 35 -5.02 -5.30 -4.46
N MET A 36 -5.59 -5.10 -3.27
CA MET A 36 -6.97 -5.44 -2.99
C MET A 36 -7.96 -4.71 -3.91
N ASN A 37 -7.68 -3.43 -4.19
CA ASN A 37 -8.51 -2.62 -5.08
C ASN A 37 -8.48 -3.14 -6.52
N ILE A 38 -7.30 -3.49 -7.04
CA ILE A 38 -7.16 -4.05 -8.39
C ILE A 38 -7.93 -5.38 -8.50
N LEU A 39 -7.73 -6.28 -7.55
CA LEU A 39 -8.41 -7.58 -7.52
C LEU A 39 -9.94 -7.42 -7.46
N ASN A 40 -10.44 -6.49 -6.65
CA ASN A 40 -11.87 -6.21 -6.56
C ASN A 40 -12.42 -5.62 -7.87
N GLN A 41 -11.68 -4.73 -8.55
CA GLN A 41 -12.08 -4.18 -9.86
C GLN A 41 -12.20 -5.27 -10.92
N MET A 42 -11.32 -6.28 -10.88
CA MET A 42 -11.37 -7.44 -11.77
C MET A 42 -12.41 -8.51 -11.37
N LYS A 43 -13.13 -8.29 -10.26
CA LYS A 43 -14.16 -9.20 -9.72
C LYS A 43 -13.65 -10.66 -9.59
N VAL A 44 -12.42 -10.83 -9.10
CA VAL A 44 -11.80 -12.15 -8.94
C VAL A 44 -12.51 -13.01 -7.89
N SER A 45 -12.44 -14.33 -8.04
CA SER A 45 -12.99 -15.27 -7.06
C SER A 45 -12.21 -15.23 -5.72
N PRO A 46 -12.79 -15.72 -4.61
CA PRO A 46 -12.07 -15.83 -3.34
C PRO A 46 -10.77 -16.65 -3.44
N GLU A 47 -10.75 -17.69 -4.27
CA GLU A 47 -9.59 -18.54 -4.49
C GLU A 47 -8.48 -17.80 -5.26
N GLU A 48 -8.83 -17.11 -6.35
CA GLU A 48 -7.90 -16.27 -7.13
C GLU A 48 -7.29 -15.17 -6.25
N LYS A 49 -8.12 -14.58 -5.41
CA LYS A 49 -7.73 -13.53 -4.45
C LYS A 49 -6.71 -14.02 -3.44
N SER A 50 -6.92 -15.22 -2.88
CA SER A 50 -5.98 -15.83 -1.92
C SER A 50 -4.63 -16.10 -2.57
N LYS A 51 -4.63 -16.67 -3.78
CA LYS A 51 -3.40 -16.92 -4.55
C LYS A 51 -2.63 -15.64 -4.88
N ALA A 52 -3.33 -14.59 -5.31
CA ALA A 52 -2.71 -13.30 -5.59
C ALA A 52 -2.10 -12.68 -4.32
N ILE A 53 -2.79 -12.74 -3.19
CA ILE A 53 -2.25 -12.24 -1.91
C ILE A 53 -0.97 -12.97 -1.52
N GLU A 54 -0.90 -14.29 -1.71
CA GLU A 54 0.30 -15.07 -1.42
C GLU A 54 1.46 -14.69 -2.36
N HIS A 55 1.20 -14.63 -3.66
CA HIS A 55 2.21 -14.30 -4.66
C HIS A 55 2.82 -12.90 -4.44
N PHE A 56 1.98 -11.89 -4.16
CA PHE A 56 2.42 -10.50 -4.00
C PHE A 56 2.92 -10.13 -2.59
N LYS A 57 3.16 -11.10 -1.70
CA LYS A 57 3.93 -10.85 -0.47
C LYS A 57 5.39 -10.51 -0.77
N GLU A 58 5.98 -11.25 -1.71
CA GLU A 58 7.40 -11.16 -2.07
C GLU A 58 7.61 -10.52 -3.45
N ASN A 59 6.54 -10.31 -4.22
CA ASN A 59 6.60 -9.74 -5.56
C ASN A 59 6.11 -8.30 -5.60
N THR A 60 6.69 -7.49 -6.50
CA THR A 60 6.32 -6.08 -6.64
C THR A 60 4.91 -5.96 -7.22
N ILE A 61 4.05 -5.21 -6.53
CA ILE A 61 2.68 -4.95 -6.96
C ILE A 61 2.70 -3.81 -7.98
N SER A 62 2.33 -4.13 -9.22
CA SER A 62 1.97 -3.16 -10.26
C SER A 62 0.66 -3.57 -10.90
N HIS A 63 -0.08 -2.62 -11.47
CA HIS A 63 -1.35 -2.93 -12.12
C HIS A 63 -1.18 -4.00 -13.22
N SER A 64 -0.17 -3.87 -14.08
CA SER A 64 0.11 -4.83 -15.15
C SER A 64 0.51 -6.21 -14.62
N ALA A 65 1.30 -6.28 -13.54
CA ALA A 65 1.69 -7.55 -12.93
C ALA A 65 0.49 -8.29 -12.32
N VAL A 66 -0.41 -7.56 -11.65
CA VAL A 66 -1.62 -8.16 -11.06
C VAL A 66 -2.58 -8.66 -12.13
N VAL A 67 -2.79 -7.88 -13.21
CA VAL A 67 -3.65 -8.29 -14.33
C VAL A 67 -3.11 -9.54 -15.00
N SER A 68 -1.82 -9.55 -15.38
CA SER A 68 -1.19 -10.71 -16.03
C SER A 68 -1.22 -11.96 -15.16
N PHE A 69 -0.94 -11.83 -13.86
CA PHE A 69 -1.03 -12.95 -12.92
C PHE A 69 -2.43 -13.58 -12.89
N VAL A 70 -3.49 -12.76 -12.86
CA VAL A 70 -4.86 -13.28 -12.82
C VAL A 70 -5.28 -13.87 -14.16
N GLU A 71 -4.87 -13.28 -15.28
CA GLU A 71 -5.12 -13.86 -16.60
C GLU A 71 -4.44 -15.23 -16.76
N ASP A 72 -3.20 -15.37 -16.30
CA ASP A 72 -2.47 -16.65 -16.35
C ASP A 72 -3.07 -17.72 -15.42
N GLN A 73 -3.74 -17.34 -14.33
CA GLN A 73 -4.48 -18.28 -13.48
C GLN A 73 -5.78 -18.79 -14.13
N ARG A 74 -6.30 -18.09 -15.14
CA ARG A 74 -7.55 -18.43 -15.85
C ARG A 74 -7.32 -19.18 -17.16
N ARG A 75 -6.07 -19.23 -17.62
CA ARG A 75 -5.63 -20.05 -18.77
C ARG A 75 -5.41 -21.49 -18.33
#